data_AF-A0A4U3A9W3-F1
#
_entry.id   AF-A0A4U3A9W3-F1
#
_cell.length_a   1.000
_cell.length_b   1.000
_cell.length_c   1.000
_cell.angle_alpha   90.00
_cell.angle_beta   90.00
_cell.angle_gamma   90.00
#
_symmetry.space_group_name_H-M   'P 1'
#
loop_
_entity.id
_entity.type
_entity.pdbx_description
1 polymer ?
#
loop_
_entity_poly.entity_id
_entity_poly.type
_entity_poly.pdbx_seq_one_letter_code
_entity_poly.pdbx_strand_id
1 'polypeptide(L)'
;VVTEVEKEYPDINIGSDGLTIHTTLDQDAQDYAEKIMDGNLIKYPNDQFQGSFVFMDTKSGEVRAIGAGRKESRSTFKGHNMATDLKRQVGSTMKPIFDYGPAFENLQWSTYHQLNDSE
;
A
#
# COMPACT_ATOMS: atom_id res chain seq x y z
N VAL A 1 0.51 10.83 -6.15
CA VAL A 1 0.89 12.06 -6.89
C VAL A 1 -0.30 12.66 -7.66
N VAL A 2 -0.66 12.19 -8.86
CA VAL A 2 -1.71 12.85 -9.67
C VAL A 2 -3.03 13.02 -8.91
N THR A 3 -3.58 11.92 -8.39
CA THR A 3 -4.82 11.91 -7.59
C THR A 3 -4.76 12.79 -6.34
N GLU A 4 -3.58 12.93 -5.75
CA GLU A 4 -3.36 13.71 -4.52
C GLU A 4 -3.30 15.20 -4.84
N VAL A 5 -2.51 15.59 -5.85
CA VAL A 5 -2.41 16.98 -6.32
C VAL A 5 -3.76 17.49 -6.83
N GLU A 6 -4.49 16.72 -7.63
CA GLU A 6 -5.82 17.13 -8.12
C GLU A 6 -6.85 17.24 -7.00
N LYS A 7 -6.68 16.48 -5.91
CA LYS A 7 -7.54 16.57 -4.72
C LYS A 7 -7.22 17.80 -3.87
N GLU A 8 -5.94 18.13 -3.70
CA GLU A 8 -5.49 19.26 -2.89
C GLU A 8 -5.56 20.60 -3.63
N TYR A 9 -5.39 20.58 -4.95
CA TYR A 9 -5.36 21.74 -5.83
C TYR A 9 -6.29 21.53 -7.04
N PRO A 10 -7.61 21.71 -6.88
CA PRO A 10 -8.60 21.38 -7.91
C PRO A 10 -8.48 22.19 -9.21
N ASP A 11 -7.87 23.37 -9.16
CA ASP A 11 -7.72 24.26 -10.31
C ASP A 11 -6.46 23.97 -11.16
N ILE A 12 -5.63 23.02 -10.71
CA ILE A 12 -4.37 22.67 -11.37
C ILE A 12 -4.57 21.48 -12.31
N ASN A 13 -4.08 21.59 -13.54
CA ASN A 13 -3.99 20.50 -14.50
C ASN A 13 -2.54 20.06 -14.70
N ILE A 14 -2.21 18.91 -14.09
CA ILE A 14 -0.87 18.31 -14.14
C ILE A 14 -0.39 18.01 -15.56
N GLY A 15 -1.32 17.79 -16.51
CA GLY A 15 -0.98 17.48 -17.89
C GLY A 15 -0.62 18.69 -18.76
N SER A 16 -1.02 19.91 -18.37
CA SER A 16 -0.89 21.11 -19.21
C SER A 16 -0.13 22.28 -18.58
N ASP A 17 -0.03 22.33 -17.25
CA ASP A 17 0.34 23.58 -16.57
C ASP A 17 1.86 23.75 -16.36
N GLY A 18 2.67 22.83 -16.89
CA GLY A 18 4.14 22.94 -16.85
C GLY A 18 4.73 22.84 -15.44
N LEU A 19 4.08 22.11 -14.55
CA LEU A 19 4.44 22.02 -13.13
C LEU A 19 5.76 21.27 -12.91
N THR A 20 6.49 21.68 -11.86
CA THR A 20 7.56 20.86 -11.26
C THR A 20 7.05 20.27 -9.96
N ILE A 21 6.96 18.95 -9.89
CA ILE A 21 6.42 18.22 -8.73
C ILE A 21 7.56 17.44 -8.07
N HIS A 22 7.87 17.79 -6.82
CA HIS A 22 8.80 17.03 -6.00
C HIS A 22 8.03 15.99 -5.19
N THR A 23 8.48 14.73 -5.25
CA THR A 23 7.81 13.61 -4.59
C THR A 23 8.76 12.95 -3.61
N THR A 24 8.22 12.04 -2.80
CA THR A 24 8.96 11.27 -1.81
C THR A 24 9.44 9.91 -2.31
N LEU A 25 9.20 9.64 -3.61
CA LEU A 25 9.59 8.43 -4.32
C LEU A 25 11.09 8.22 -4.24
N ASP A 26 11.47 7.04 -3.79
CA ASP A 26 12.84 6.54 -3.89
C ASP A 26 12.93 5.70 -5.18
N GLN A 27 13.76 6.15 -6.11
CA GLN A 27 13.88 5.52 -7.44
C GLN A 27 14.44 4.10 -7.35
N ASP A 28 15.43 3.86 -6.47
CA ASP A 28 16.02 2.53 -6.30
C ASP A 28 15.00 1.56 -5.68
N ALA A 29 14.22 2.04 -4.70
CA ALA A 29 13.14 1.26 -4.11
C ALA A 29 12.02 0.96 -5.13
N GLN A 30 11.68 1.92 -5.99
CA GLN A 30 10.68 1.73 -7.03
C GLN A 30 11.14 0.72 -8.09
N ASP A 31 12.40 0.79 -8.54
CA ASP A 31 12.98 -0.21 -9.45
C ASP A 31 12.93 -1.61 -8.85
N TYR A 32 13.18 -1.74 -7.55
CA TYR A 32 13.07 -3.03 -6.85
C TYR A 32 11.61 -3.49 -6.77
N ALA A 33 10.69 -2.57 -6.51
CA ALA A 33 9.26 -2.86 -6.49
C ALA A 33 8.77 -3.41 -7.84
N GLU A 34 9.21 -2.82 -8.94
CA GLU A 34 8.89 -3.31 -10.29
C GLU A 34 9.45 -4.71 -10.54
N LYS A 35 10.71 -4.97 -10.16
CA LYS A 35 11.31 -6.31 -10.26
C LYS A 35 10.57 -7.37 -9.44
N ILE A 36 10.05 -7.01 -8.27
CA ILE A 36 9.17 -7.89 -7.49
C ILE A 36 7.91 -8.18 -8.30
N MET A 37 7.17 -7.13 -8.72
CA MET A 37 5.89 -7.27 -9.41
C MET A 37 6.00 -8.05 -10.73
N ASP A 38 7.13 -7.93 -11.42
CA ASP A 38 7.41 -8.63 -12.67
C ASP A 38 7.74 -10.10 -12.48
N GLY A 39 8.03 -10.51 -11.24
CA GLY A 39 8.44 -11.87 -10.89
C GLY A 39 9.92 -12.15 -11.15
N ASN A 40 10.74 -11.10 -11.28
CA ASN A 40 12.19 -11.24 -11.47
C ASN A 40 12.89 -11.65 -10.17
N LEU A 41 12.31 -11.31 -9.02
CA LEU A 41 12.87 -11.57 -7.69
C LEU A 41 12.10 -12.62 -6.90
N ILE A 42 10.81 -12.79 -7.17
CA ILE A 42 9.95 -13.78 -6.51
C ILE A 42 9.11 -14.53 -7.54
N LYS A 43 8.81 -15.80 -7.25
CA LYS A 43 7.94 -16.61 -8.10
C LYS A 43 6.49 -16.47 -7.66
N TYR A 44 5.61 -16.26 -8.63
CA TYR A 44 4.17 -16.23 -8.39
C TYR A 44 3.50 -17.51 -8.91
N PRO A 45 2.32 -17.87 -8.38
CA PRO A 45 1.63 -19.11 -8.76
C PRO A 45 1.34 -19.22 -10.28
N ASN A 46 1.00 -18.10 -10.93
CA ASN A 46 0.82 -17.99 -12.38
C ASN A 46 0.81 -16.50 -12.81
N ASP A 47 0.68 -16.26 -14.11
CA ASP A 47 0.66 -14.91 -14.70
C ASP A 47 -0.63 -14.12 -14.40
N GLN A 48 -1.73 -14.81 -14.06
CA GLN A 48 -2.99 -14.18 -13.67
C GLN A 48 -3.00 -13.76 -12.20
N PHE A 49 -2.06 -14.25 -11.40
CA PHE A 49 -1.98 -13.92 -9.99
C PHE A 49 -1.66 -12.43 -9.82
N GLN A 50 -2.54 -11.70 -9.14
CA GLN A 50 -2.37 -10.28 -8.89
C GLN A 50 -1.82 -10.01 -7.48
N GLY A 51 -1.11 -8.89 -7.36
CA GLY A 51 -0.60 -8.40 -6.09
C GLY A 51 -0.51 -6.88 -6.10
N SER A 52 -0.47 -6.31 -4.91
CA SER A 52 -0.17 -4.90 -4.74
C SER A 52 0.45 -4.67 -3.37
N PHE A 53 1.26 -3.64 -3.25
CA PHE A 53 1.85 -3.23 -1.98
C PHE A 53 2.25 -1.76 -2.00
N VAL A 54 2.44 -1.20 -0.81
CA VAL A 54 3.00 0.13 -0.59
C VAL A 54 4.21 -0.03 0.33
N PHE A 55 5.33 0.58 -0.04
CA PHE A 55 6.50 0.72 0.82
C PHE A 55 6.57 2.17 1.33
N MET A 56 6.53 2.32 2.65
CA MET A 56 6.35 3.61 3.32
C MET A 56 7.31 3.77 4.49
N ASP A 57 7.79 4.99 4.71
CA ASP A 57 8.53 5.35 5.91
C ASP A 57 7.59 5.38 7.14
N THR A 58 7.92 4.60 8.16
CA THR A 58 7.07 4.45 9.36
C THR A 58 7.00 5.70 10.24
N LYS A 59 7.95 6.62 10.13
CA LYS A 59 8.01 7.84 10.95
C LYS A 59 7.35 9.01 10.25
N SER A 60 7.65 9.23 8.98
CA SER A 60 7.12 10.36 8.20
C SER A 60 5.83 10.04 7.45
N GLY A 61 5.52 8.75 7.23
CA GLY A 61 4.39 8.32 6.39
C GLY A 61 4.65 8.50 4.89
N GLU A 62 5.87 8.86 4.50
CA GLU A 62 6.22 9.08 3.10
C GLU A 62 6.21 7.77 2.30
N VAL A 63 5.46 7.74 1.19
CA VAL A 63 5.44 6.60 0.26
C VAL A 63 6.72 6.60 -0.58
N ARG A 64 7.58 5.61 -0.36
CA ARG A 64 8.88 5.48 -1.04
C ARG A 64 8.79 4.67 -2.32
N ALA A 65 7.93 3.65 -2.37
CA ALA A 65 7.67 2.87 -3.57
C ALA A 65 6.27 2.26 -3.54
N ILE A 66 5.75 1.91 -4.71
CA ILE A 66 4.42 1.33 -4.87
C ILE A 66 4.42 0.22 -5.93
N GLY A 67 3.86 -0.94 -5.57
CA GLY A 67 3.53 -2.03 -6.47
C GLY A 67 2.04 -2.02 -6.75
N ALA A 68 1.61 -1.62 -7.94
CA ALA A 68 0.21 -1.34 -8.26
C ALA A 68 -0.37 -2.30 -9.31
N GLY A 69 -0.38 -3.60 -9.02
CA GLY A 69 -0.83 -4.64 -9.94
C GLY A 69 0.28 -5.26 -10.79
N ARG A 70 0.04 -6.45 -11.32
CA ARG A 70 0.99 -7.24 -12.14
C ARG A 70 0.46 -7.39 -13.57
N LYS A 71 1.39 -7.47 -14.53
CA LYS A 71 1.10 -7.75 -15.95
C LYS A 71 0.00 -6.82 -16.49
N GLU A 72 -1.08 -7.37 -17.04
CA GLU A 72 -2.21 -6.62 -17.63
C GLU A 72 -2.96 -5.73 -16.61
N SER A 73 -2.80 -5.96 -15.32
CA SER A 73 -3.39 -5.12 -14.26
C SER A 73 -2.42 -4.08 -13.70
N ARG A 74 -1.22 -3.93 -14.30
CA ARG A 74 -0.29 -2.87 -13.91
C ARG A 74 -0.95 -1.51 -14.16
N SER A 75 -0.96 -0.68 -13.13
CA SER A 75 -1.55 0.66 -13.22
C SER A 75 -0.89 1.53 -14.30
N THR A 76 -1.72 2.27 -15.03
CA THR A 76 -1.29 3.26 -16.02
C THR A 76 -1.55 4.68 -15.51
N PHE A 77 -1.15 5.71 -16.26
CA PHE A 77 -1.48 7.09 -15.92
C PHE A 77 -3.00 7.26 -15.74
N LYS A 78 -3.42 7.69 -14.54
CA LYS A 78 -4.84 7.78 -14.11
C LYS A 78 -5.65 6.47 -14.26
N GLY A 79 -4.96 5.33 -14.42
CA GLY A 79 -5.57 4.02 -14.45
C GLY A 79 -5.88 3.51 -13.04
N HIS A 80 -6.57 2.38 -12.97
CA HIS A 80 -6.85 1.72 -11.70
C HIS A 80 -5.54 1.33 -11.00
N ASN A 81 -5.41 1.65 -9.72
CA ASN A 81 -4.26 1.32 -8.91
C ASN A 81 -4.68 0.37 -7.77
N MET A 82 -4.25 -0.90 -7.86
CA MET A 82 -4.62 -1.92 -6.87
C MET A 82 -4.06 -1.66 -5.46
N ALA A 83 -3.07 -0.78 -5.29
CA ALA A 83 -2.56 -0.43 -3.97
C ALA A 83 -3.40 0.65 -3.27
N THR A 84 -4.08 1.52 -4.03
CA THR A 84 -4.86 2.65 -3.47
C THR A 84 -6.36 2.50 -3.62
N ASP A 85 -6.83 1.82 -4.67
CA ASP A 85 -8.24 1.82 -5.07
C ASP A 85 -8.94 0.50 -4.72
N LEU A 86 -8.17 -0.58 -4.60
CA LEU A 86 -8.71 -1.91 -4.37
C LEU A 86 -9.27 -2.04 -2.94
N LYS A 87 -10.54 -2.39 -2.84
CA LYS A 87 -11.20 -2.70 -1.56
C LYS A 87 -11.34 -4.21 -1.41
N ARG A 88 -10.69 -4.78 -0.39
CA ARG A 88 -10.82 -6.21 -0.02
C ARG A 88 -11.02 -6.36 1.48
N GLN A 89 -11.57 -7.50 1.88
CA GLN A 89 -11.56 -7.91 3.27
C GLN A 89 -10.12 -8.11 3.73
N VAL A 90 -9.76 -7.46 4.84
CA VAL A 90 -8.41 -7.50 5.41
C VAL A 90 -8.16 -8.79 6.23
N GLY A 91 -9.23 -9.46 6.65
CA GLY A 91 -9.14 -10.69 7.44
C GLY A 91 -8.38 -10.49 8.75
N SER A 92 -7.54 -11.46 9.11
CA SER A 92 -6.82 -11.44 10.38
C SER A 92 -5.79 -10.32 10.53
N THR A 93 -5.44 -9.58 9.46
CA THR A 93 -4.56 -8.40 9.60
C THR A 93 -5.23 -7.26 10.39
N MET A 94 -6.55 -7.33 10.61
CA MET A 94 -7.29 -6.39 11.47
C MET A 94 -7.06 -6.65 12.97
N LYS A 95 -6.68 -7.87 13.37
CA LYS A 95 -6.61 -8.26 14.79
C LYS A 95 -5.78 -7.30 15.66
N PRO A 96 -4.60 -6.80 15.23
CA PRO A 96 -3.86 -5.82 16.02
C PRO A 96 -4.66 -4.54 16.36
N ILE A 97 -5.55 -4.11 15.46
CA ILE A 97 -6.32 -2.87 15.60
C ILE A 97 -7.64 -3.11 16.35
N PHE A 98 -8.34 -4.20 16.06
CA PHE A 98 -9.67 -4.44 16.60
C PHE A 98 -9.67 -5.28 17.90
N ASP A 99 -8.76 -6.25 18.02
CA ASP A 99 -8.72 -7.16 19.17
C ASP A 99 -7.65 -6.71 20.16
N TYR A 100 -6.37 -6.74 19.75
CA TYR A 100 -5.25 -6.58 20.67
C TYR A 100 -5.06 -5.14 21.15
N GLY A 101 -5.12 -4.16 20.25
CA GLY A 101 -4.99 -2.74 20.61
C GLY A 101 -5.97 -2.32 21.71
N PRO A 102 -7.28 -2.56 21.54
CA PRO A 102 -8.28 -2.26 22.57
C PRO A 102 -8.11 -3.08 23.85
N ALA A 103 -7.63 -4.33 23.77
CA ALA A 103 -7.34 -5.13 24.96
C ALA A 103 -6.18 -4.54 25.78
N PHE A 104 -5.12 -4.06 25.13
CA PHE A 104 -4.04 -3.36 25.81
C PHE A 104 -4.53 -2.03 26.41
N GLU A 105 -5.24 -1.21 25.62
CA GLU A 105 -5.66 0.13 26.05
C GLU A 105 -6.72 0.08 27.16
N ASN A 106 -7.77 -0.71 26.99
CA ASN A 106 -8.95 -0.66 27.86
C ASN A 106 -8.93 -1.73 28.95
N LEU A 107 -8.36 -2.91 28.68
CA LEU A 107 -8.33 -4.02 29.63
C LEU A 107 -6.98 -4.17 30.34
N GLN A 108 -5.95 -3.43 29.87
CA GLN A 108 -4.60 -3.45 30.44
C GLN A 108 -4.00 -4.86 30.50
N TRP A 109 -4.39 -5.72 29.53
CA TRP A 109 -3.88 -7.08 29.45
C TRP A 109 -2.41 -7.05 29.09
N SER A 110 -1.57 -7.74 29.86
CA SER A 110 -0.16 -7.91 29.47
C SER A 110 -0.05 -8.83 28.25
N THR A 111 1.10 -8.82 27.57
CA THR A 111 1.42 -9.77 26.49
C THR A 111 1.45 -11.24 26.97
N TYR A 112 1.46 -11.50 28.28
CA TYR A 112 1.37 -12.84 28.87
C TYR A 112 -0.07 -13.28 29.16
N HIS A 113 -1.07 -12.39 29.07
CA HIS A 113 -2.45 -12.71 29.40
C HIS A 113 -2.93 -13.94 28.62
N GLN A 114 -3.35 -14.99 29.34
CA GLN A 114 -3.78 -16.24 28.73
C GLN A 114 -5.23 -16.14 28.29
N LEU A 115 -5.48 -16.47 27.03
CA LEU A 115 -6.82 -16.60 26.47
C LEU A 115 -7.19 -18.08 26.43
N ASN A 116 -8.46 -18.39 26.70
CA ASN A 116 -8.97 -19.72 26.45
C ASN A 116 -9.27 -19.87 24.95
N ASP A 117 -8.57 -20.80 24.29
CA ASP A 117 -8.71 -21.11 22.86
C ASP A 117 -9.43 -22.45 22.66
N SER A 118 -10.30 -22.83 23.59
CA SER A 118 -11.19 -23.98 23.42
C SER A 118 -12.42 -23.62 22.58
N GLU A 119 -12.89 -24.57 21.78
CA GLU A 119 -14.22 -24.50 21.13
C GLU A 119 -15.38 -24.48 22.14
#